data_AF-A0A847VBT8-F1
#
_entry.id   AF-A0A847VBT8-F1
#
_cell.length_a   1.000
_cell.length_b   1.000
_cell.length_c   1.000
_cell.angle_alpha   90.00
_cell.angle_beta   90.00
_cell.angle_gamma   90.00
#
_symmetry.space_group_name_H-M   'P 1'
#
loop_
_entity.id
_entity.type
_entity.pdbx_description
1 polymer ?
#
loop_
_entity_poly.entity_id
_entity_poly.type
_entity_poly.pdbx_seq_one_letter_code
_entity_poly.pdbx_strand_id
1 'polypeptide(L)'
;MFGGPATRRYPAEPAKRYDLTRGRLVFEPENCRLCRICMLRCPTQAIVVERKERTWEIDHFRCITCGNCVDLCPANVLHLEPVYREPEADRPAKEFHRIPEPPPENADAGCETPGV
;
A
#
# COMPACT_ATOMS: atom_id res chain seq x y z
N MET A 1 45.23 -9.56 -7.48
CA MET A 1 43.80 -9.30 -7.14
C MET A 1 43.15 -8.72 -8.39
N PHE A 2 42.48 -9.54 -9.21
CA PHE A 2 41.98 -9.13 -10.54
C PHE A 2 40.45 -8.93 -10.60
N GLY A 3 39.76 -8.89 -9.44
CA GLY A 3 38.39 -8.41 -9.35
C GLY A 3 38.40 -6.98 -8.83
N GLY A 4 37.70 -6.07 -9.52
CA GLY A 4 37.43 -4.73 -8.98
C GLY A 4 36.69 -4.78 -7.64
N PRO A 5 36.47 -3.63 -6.98
CA PRO A 5 35.76 -3.59 -5.71
C PRO A 5 34.32 -4.09 -5.88
N ALA A 6 33.85 -4.93 -4.97
CA ALA A 6 32.47 -5.44 -4.95
C ALA A 6 31.43 -4.36 -4.57
N THR A 7 31.87 -3.17 -4.18
CA THR A 7 31.02 -2.06 -3.74
C THR A 7 30.53 -1.23 -4.91
N ARG A 8 29.27 -0.77 -4.84
CA ARG A 8 28.71 0.24 -5.75
C ARG A 8 28.93 1.64 -5.16
N ARG A 9 29.06 2.66 -6.01
CA ARG A 9 29.23 4.06 -5.56
C ARG A 9 27.88 4.73 -5.26
N TYR A 10 27.17 4.28 -4.23
CA TYR A 10 25.96 4.96 -3.77
C TYR A 10 26.34 6.33 -3.17
N PRO A 11 25.63 7.44 -3.47
CA PRO A 11 24.40 7.56 -4.27
C PRO A 11 24.59 7.83 -5.78
N ALA A 12 25.82 8.04 -6.25
CA ALA A 12 26.12 8.39 -7.65
C ALA A 12 25.66 7.30 -8.65
N GLU A 13 25.73 6.04 -8.25
CA GLU A 13 25.15 4.90 -8.97
C GLU A 13 23.99 4.33 -8.12
N PRO A 14 22.72 4.56 -8.50
CA PRO A 14 21.58 4.07 -7.72
C PRO A 14 21.51 2.54 -7.74
N ALA A 15 20.98 1.97 -6.66
CA ALA A 15 20.78 0.53 -6.59
C ALA A 15 19.80 0.06 -7.68
N LYS A 16 20.15 -1.03 -8.37
CA LYS A 16 19.23 -1.70 -9.30
C LYS A 16 18.00 -2.19 -8.55
N ARG A 17 16.84 -1.66 -8.91
CA ARG A 17 15.52 -2.11 -8.44
C ARG A 17 14.94 -3.08 -9.49
N TYR A 18 14.23 -4.10 -9.04
CA TYR A 18 13.56 -5.07 -9.91
C TYR A 18 12.05 -4.82 -9.91
N ASP A 19 11.34 -5.29 -10.94
CA ASP A 19 9.91 -5.04 -11.11
C ASP A 19 9.05 -5.61 -9.96
N LEU A 20 9.48 -6.73 -9.36
CA LEU A 20 8.80 -7.39 -8.24
C LEU A 20 9.26 -6.86 -6.86
N THR A 21 10.03 -5.77 -6.81
CA THR A 21 10.50 -5.19 -5.54
C THR A 21 9.30 -4.63 -4.78
N ARG A 22 9.11 -5.07 -3.52
CA ARG A 22 8.07 -4.56 -2.64
C ARG A 22 8.56 -3.31 -1.91
N GLY A 23 8.22 -2.14 -2.45
CA GLY A 23 8.59 -0.85 -1.87
C GLY A 23 7.40 -0.14 -1.23
N ARG A 24 7.15 1.09 -1.68
CA ARG A 24 6.15 2.02 -1.15
C ARG A 24 4.74 1.52 -1.46
N LEU A 25 3.88 1.53 -0.43
CA LEU A 25 2.45 1.29 -0.61
C LEU A 25 1.78 2.58 -1.10
N VAL A 26 1.10 2.50 -2.23
CA VAL A 26 0.27 3.55 -2.81
C VAL A 26 -1.19 3.16 -2.67
N PHE A 27 -2.03 4.12 -2.30
CA PHE A 27 -3.46 3.94 -2.11
C PHE A 27 -4.25 4.92 -2.97
N GLU A 28 -5.21 4.40 -3.72
CA GLU A 28 -6.11 5.17 -4.58
C GLU A 28 -7.50 5.24 -3.93
N PRO A 29 -7.87 6.39 -3.30
CA PRO A 29 -9.09 6.47 -2.50
C PRO A 29 -10.39 6.43 -3.32
N GLU A 30 -10.35 6.76 -4.61
CA GLU A 30 -11.52 6.95 -5.49
C GLU A 30 -12.39 5.69 -5.62
N ASN A 31 -11.75 4.52 -5.71
CA ASN A 31 -12.42 3.24 -5.95
C ASN A 31 -12.56 2.39 -4.67
N CYS A 32 -12.21 2.95 -3.49
CA CYS A 32 -12.22 2.18 -2.26
C CYS A 32 -13.64 1.95 -1.73
N ARG A 33 -14.05 0.69 -1.61
CA ARG A 33 -15.39 0.29 -1.12
C ARG A 33 -15.49 0.09 0.39
N LEU A 34 -14.48 0.49 1.17
CA LEU A 34 -14.47 0.34 2.64
C LEU A 34 -14.76 -1.10 3.13
N CYS A 35 -14.25 -2.12 2.42
CA CYS A 35 -14.51 -3.53 2.73
C CYS A 35 -13.82 -4.01 4.03
N ARG A 36 -12.78 -3.30 4.49
CA ARG A 36 -11.96 -3.60 5.69
C ARG A 36 -11.11 -4.87 5.62
N ILE A 37 -11.02 -5.52 4.46
CA ILE A 37 -10.20 -6.74 4.28
C ILE A 37 -8.72 -6.44 4.52
N CYS A 38 -8.23 -5.29 4.02
CA CYS A 38 -6.85 -4.86 4.20
C CYS A 38 -6.47 -4.66 5.68
N MET A 39 -7.37 -4.10 6.49
CA MET A 39 -7.20 -3.97 7.94
C MET A 39 -7.15 -5.34 8.64
N LEU A 40 -8.09 -6.24 8.31
CA LEU A 40 -8.20 -7.55 8.94
C LEU A 40 -7.00 -8.46 8.65
N ARG A 41 -6.40 -8.33 7.46
CA ARG A 41 -5.31 -9.20 6.99
C ARG A 41 -3.92 -8.64 7.22
N CYS A 42 -3.83 -7.41 7.71
CA CYS A 42 -2.56 -6.81 8.07
C CYS A 42 -1.99 -7.49 9.33
N PRO A 43 -0.83 -8.17 9.27
CA PRO A 43 -0.26 -8.88 10.42
C PRO A 43 0.15 -7.94 11.55
N THR A 44 0.52 -6.70 11.22
CA THR A 44 0.96 -5.67 12.17
C THR A 44 -0.13 -4.66 12.53
N GLN A 45 -1.35 -4.82 11.98
CA GLN A 45 -2.45 -3.88 12.17
C GLN A 45 -2.06 -2.43 11.87
N ALA A 46 -1.29 -2.23 10.81
CA ALA A 46 -0.83 -0.93 10.35
C ALA A 46 -1.95 -0.09 9.71
N ILE A 47 -2.98 -0.74 9.18
CA ILE A 47 -4.08 -0.10 8.44
C ILE A 47 -5.32 -0.04 9.33
N VAL A 48 -5.97 1.13 9.40
CA VAL A 48 -7.25 1.34 10.09
C VAL A 48 -8.26 1.85 9.08
N VAL A 49 -9.46 1.26 9.06
CA VAL A 49 -10.53 1.63 8.12
C VAL A 49 -11.82 1.82 8.89
N GLU A 50 -12.33 3.05 8.93
CA GLU A 50 -13.59 3.38 9.61
C GLU A 50 -14.70 3.61 8.58
N ARG A 51 -15.80 2.85 8.72
CA ARG A 51 -16.93 2.93 7.77
C ARG A 51 -17.81 4.12 8.03
N LYS A 52 -17.97 4.51 9.31
CA LYS A 52 -18.84 5.64 9.70
C LYS A 52 -18.30 6.97 9.19
N GLU A 53 -16.99 7.17 9.34
CA GLU A 53 -16.31 8.39 8.93
C GLU A 53 -15.77 8.32 7.50
N ARG A 54 -15.86 7.13 6.87
CA ARG A 54 -15.31 6.83 5.53
C ARG A 54 -13.82 7.16 5.44
N THR A 55 -13.06 6.78 6.46
CA THR A 55 -11.63 7.08 6.57
C THR A 55 -10.80 5.83 6.38
N TRP A 56 -9.64 6.01 5.77
CA TRP A 56 -8.61 5.01 5.63
C TRP A 56 -7.29 5.59 6.10
N GLU A 57 -6.66 4.92 7.06
CA GLU A 57 -5.42 5.35 7.68
C GLU A 57 -4.36 4.26 7.59
N ILE A 58 -3.11 4.66 7.39
CA ILE A 58 -1.98 3.75 7.48
C ILE A 58 -0.83 4.33 8.32
N ASP A 59 -0.33 3.50 9.24
CA ASP A 59 0.90 3.72 9.99
C ASP A 59 2.07 3.02 9.27
N HIS A 60 2.87 3.81 8.56
CA HIS A 60 4.00 3.30 7.80
C HIS A 60 5.14 2.77 8.66
N PHE A 61 5.24 3.16 9.94
CA PHE A 61 6.21 2.58 10.87
C PHE A 61 5.85 1.16 11.29
N ARG A 62 4.56 0.81 11.23
CA ARG A 62 4.09 -0.55 11.50
C ARG A 62 4.03 -1.41 10.24
N CYS A 63 4.07 -0.80 9.06
CA CYS A 63 3.99 -1.51 7.80
C CYS A 63 5.29 -2.28 7.52
N ILE A 64 5.18 -3.59 7.33
CA ILE A 64 6.32 -4.48 6.99
C ILE A 64 6.41 -4.78 5.49
N THR A 65 5.70 -4.00 4.65
CA THR A 65 5.65 -4.12 3.18
C THR A 65 5.44 -5.56 2.67
N CYS A 66 4.59 -6.32 3.38
CA CYS A 66 4.35 -7.74 3.08
C CYS A 66 3.54 -7.99 1.78
N GLY A 67 2.72 -7.04 1.34
CA GLY A 67 1.89 -7.16 0.12
C GLY A 67 0.51 -7.79 0.31
N ASN A 68 0.20 -8.37 1.47
CA ASN A 68 -1.10 -9.03 1.71
C ASN A 68 -2.32 -8.12 1.47
N CYS A 69 -2.17 -6.81 1.74
CA CYS A 69 -3.25 -5.85 1.53
C CYS A 69 -3.54 -5.59 0.05
N VAL A 70 -2.52 -5.71 -0.82
CA VAL A 70 -2.66 -5.59 -2.28
C VAL A 70 -3.34 -6.83 -2.84
N ASP A 71 -2.84 -8.02 -2.48
CA ASP A 71 -3.32 -9.29 -3.04
C ASP A 71 -4.79 -9.59 -2.70
N LEU A 72 -5.28 -9.09 -1.56
CA LEU A 72 -6.63 -9.38 -1.06
C LEU A 72 -7.62 -8.24 -1.32
N CYS A 73 -7.21 -7.15 -1.97
CA CYS A 73 -8.10 -6.03 -2.20
C CYS A 73 -9.04 -6.32 -3.38
N PRO A 74 -10.37 -6.48 -3.17
CA PRO A 74 -11.29 -6.81 -4.26
C PRO A 74 -11.44 -5.65 -5.26
N ALA A 75 -11.17 -4.42 -4.82
CA ALA A 75 -11.23 -3.23 -5.66
C ALA A 75 -9.87 -2.88 -6.30
N ASN A 76 -8.81 -3.63 -6.00
CA ASN A 76 -7.46 -3.39 -6.51
C ASN A 76 -6.96 -1.95 -6.34
N VAL A 77 -7.31 -1.27 -5.24
CA VAL A 77 -6.96 0.14 -4.98
C VAL A 77 -5.63 0.36 -4.26
N LEU A 78 -4.91 -0.73 -3.98
CA LEU A 78 -3.65 -0.71 -3.25
C LEU A 78 -2.58 -1.28 -4.16
N HIS A 79 -1.44 -0.58 -4.24
CA HIS A 79 -0.32 -0.99 -5.09
C HIS A 79 1.00 -0.89 -4.32
N LEU A 80 1.94 -1.78 -4.63
CA LEU A 80 3.32 -1.68 -4.15
C LEU A 80 4.19 -1.21 -5.30
N GLU A 81 4.74 -0.02 -5.19
CA GLU A 81 5.73 0.48 -6.13
C GLU A 81 7.12 -0.08 -5.80
N PRO A 82 7.98 -0.33 -6.80
CA PRO A 82 9.36 -0.80 -6.59
C PRO A 82 10.30 0.30 -6.08
N VAL A 83 9.74 1.37 -5.48
CA VAL A 83 10.45 2.53 -4.96
C VAL A 83 10.38 2.48 -3.44
N TYR A 84 11.53 2.55 -2.76
CA TYR A 84 11.55 2.70 -1.31
C TYR A 84 11.15 4.11 -0.92
N ARG A 85 10.50 4.24 0.23
CA ARG A 85 10.20 5.54 0.82
C ARG A 85 11.50 6.27 1.16
N GLU A 86 11.51 7.57 0.94
CA GLU A 86 12.60 8.45 1.35
C GLU A 86 12.68 8.53 2.88
N PRO A 87 13.89 8.65 3.45
CA PRO A 87 14.05 8.82 4.88
C PRO A 87 13.49 10.18 5.32
N GLU A 88 12.63 10.17 6.33
CA GLU A 88 12.09 11.36 6.98
C GLU A 88 12.78 11.53 8.35
N ALA A 89 13.15 12.75 8.71
CA ALA A 89 13.83 13.02 9.98
C ALA A 89 12.87 12.92 11.19
N ASP A 90 11.64 13.38 10.98
CA ASP A 90 10.57 13.30 11.96
C ASP A 90 9.80 11.99 11.85
N ARG A 91 9.03 11.64 12.88
CA ARG A 91 8.07 10.54 12.81
C ARG A 91 6.85 11.04 12.03
N PRO A 92 6.62 10.68 10.75
CA PRO A 92 5.40 11.06 10.07
C PRO A 92 4.18 10.64 10.86
N ALA A 93 3.21 11.55 10.88
CA ALA A 93 1.84 11.22 11.25
C ALA A 93 1.33 10.10 10.31
N LYS A 94 0.38 9.31 10.80
CA LYS A 94 -0.30 8.32 9.97
C LYS A 94 -0.83 8.99 8.70
N GLU A 95 -0.67 8.33 7.56
CA GLU A 95 -1.23 8.83 6.32
C GLU A 95 -2.74 8.60 6.36
N PHE A 96 -3.51 9.68 6.23
CA PHE A 96 -4.97 9.69 6.37
C PHE A 96 -5.61 10.06 5.05
N HIS A 97 -6.58 9.25 4.61
CA HIS A 97 -7.36 9.46 3.40
C HIS A 97 -8.86 9.42 3.73
N ARG A 98 -9.60 10.43 3.26
CA ARG A 98 -11.06 10.42 3.28
C ARG A 98 -11.56 9.89 1.95
N ILE A 99 -12.41 8.86 1.99
CA ILE A 99 -12.88 8.18 0.80
C ILE A 99 -14.11 8.90 0.25
N PRO A 100 -14.06 9.43 -0.99
CA PRO A 100 -15.20 10.09 -1.62
C PRO A 100 -16.35 9.10 -1.83
N GLU A 101 -17.56 9.62 -2.04
CA GLU A 101 -18.69 8.77 -2.43
C GLU A 101 -18.42 8.18 -3.81
N PRO A 102 -18.65 6.86 -4.02
CA PRO A 102 -18.41 6.25 -5.31
C PRO A 102 -19.33 6.91 -6.36
N PRO A 103 -18.85 7.14 -7.58
CA PRO A 103 -19.69 7.63 -8.66
C PRO A 103 -20.87 6.67 -8.90
N PRO A 104 -22.05 7.20 -9.27
CA PRO A 104 -23.31 6.43 -9.30
C PRO A 104 -23.30 5.26 -10.30
N GLU A 105 -22.37 5.23 -11.26
CA GLU A 105 -22.23 4.14 -12.23
C GLU A 105 -21.68 2.82 -11.64
N ASN A 106 -21.09 2.85 -10.44
CA ASN A 106 -20.49 1.68 -9.78
C ASN A 106 -21.25 1.24 -8.51
N ALA A 107 -22.45 1.78 -8.27
CA ALA A 107 -23.29 1.42 -7.13
C ALA A 107 -23.81 -0.03 -7.20
N ASP A 108 -23.85 -0.60 -8.40
CA ASP A 108 -24.48 -1.90 -8.69
C ASP A 108 -23.48 -3.03 -8.95
N ALA A 109 -22.17 -2.77 -8.85
CA ALA A 109 -21.15 -3.81 -8.96
C ALA A 109 -21.20 -4.66 -7.69
N GLY A 110 -22.17 -5.58 -7.70
CA GLY A 110 -22.62 -6.37 -6.59
C GLY A 110 -21.49 -7.08 -5.87
N CYS A 111 -21.80 -7.43 -4.63
CA CYS A 111 -21.16 -8.53 -3.94
C CYS A 111 -21.42 -9.83 -4.75
N GLU A 112 -20.78 -10.00 -5.90
CA GLU A 112 -20.61 -11.30 -6.51
C GLU A 112 -19.57 -12.02 -5.66
N THR A 113 -20.04 -12.75 -4.66
CA THR A 113 -19.25 -13.78 -4.00
C THR A 113 -18.76 -14.74 -5.09
N PRO A 114 -17.45 -14.91 -5.33
CA PRO A 114 -17.02 -16.10 -6.05
C PRO A 114 -17.44 -17.29 -5.19
N GLY A 115 -18.37 -18.07 -5.73
CA GLY A 115 -18.92 -19.25 -5.08
C GLY A 115 -17.80 -20.21 -4.66
N VAL A 116 -17.84 -20.58 -3.39
CA VAL A 116 -17.49 -21.90 -2.89
C VAL A 116 -18.78 -22.52 -2.37
#